data_AF-A0A7W7SH93-F1
#
_entry.id   AF-A0A7W7SH93-F1
#
_cell.length_a   1.000
_cell.length_b   1.000
_cell.length_c   1.000
_cell.angle_alpha   90.00
_cell.angle_beta   90.00
_cell.angle_gamma   90.00
#
_symmetry.space_group_name_H-M   'P 1'
#
loop_
_entity.id
_entity.type
_entity.pdbx_description
1 polymer ?
#
loop_
_entity_poly.entity_id
_entity_poly.type
_entity_poly.pdbx_seq_one_letter_code
_entity_poly.pdbx_strand_id
1 'polypeptide(L)'
;MRPRLRHLVVVLPGIGGSVLRTVGGTPRWDQRRRSLAAAAMDPGRLSLAEHPTLAPVGLLPGIRLAGPFVLPGYDRLVHRIERAFRDVRVDTARPGQPPDLRADLLLFPYDFRLGVEAAAARLAAELTARLAEETPGARRRRVIVVAHSMGGLVARYWLGPLGGAPDCAALITLGTPHRGAPKALDLLVNGARVGPARFDAVTEVLRDWPSVYQLLPRYPAVGPFEGRARYPHELTDGVPESFSSRAKAAFTVHGEIENAWDTLAGRPEMPDVTPVFGRGHATLQQAVRTPAGLLVTKDSPAWLPNRDWHGDGTVPAISAIPVELGEQPARWRATSGRHLELSSSATVVEVLQNYSAGSLRAVRGDAPDLPWLGLDLEEAVPAGSPVEVGVVLHGAAADERTSVRVRVRAEDGTDGTDWIAGARVAEARWRVSVPGLRPGVHHLVAEAVQVPRVDQLRCDEVFGAVGAGAR
;
A
#
# COMPACT_ATOMS: atom_id res chain seq x y z
N MET A 1 -21.63 5.17 -4.74
CA MET A 1 -20.88 4.58 -5.88
C MET A 1 -19.48 4.19 -5.39
N ARG A 2 -18.95 3.00 -5.70
CA ARG A 2 -17.59 2.60 -5.24
C ARG A 2 -16.51 3.47 -5.92
N PRO A 3 -15.47 3.94 -5.20
CA PRO A 3 -14.40 4.72 -5.81
C PRO A 3 -13.55 3.89 -6.78
N ARG A 4 -12.82 4.56 -7.67
CA ARG A 4 -11.73 3.96 -8.46
C ARG A 4 -10.40 4.15 -7.74
N LEU A 5 -9.46 3.23 -7.94
CA LEU A 5 -8.09 3.42 -7.49
C LEU A 5 -7.45 4.58 -8.27
N ARG A 6 -6.81 5.51 -7.56
CA ARG A 6 -6.11 6.66 -8.16
C ARG A 6 -4.61 6.44 -8.33
N HIS A 7 -4.07 5.41 -7.68
CA HIS A 7 -2.65 5.10 -7.59
C HIS A 7 -2.41 3.67 -8.09
N LEU A 8 -1.22 3.40 -8.60
CA LEU A 8 -0.78 2.02 -8.82
C LEU A 8 -0.50 1.37 -7.46
N VAL A 9 -1.33 0.42 -7.05
CA VAL A 9 -1.17 -0.31 -5.79
C VAL A 9 -0.28 -1.52 -6.03
N VAL A 10 0.82 -1.65 -5.30
CA VAL A 10 1.77 -2.76 -5.41
C VAL A 10 1.70 -3.65 -4.18
N VAL A 11 1.42 -4.95 -4.37
CA VAL A 11 1.39 -5.93 -3.28
C VAL A 11 2.70 -6.71 -3.24
N LEU A 12 3.45 -6.52 -2.15
CA LEU A 12 4.70 -7.24 -1.88
C LEU A 12 4.47 -8.34 -0.84
N PRO A 13 4.72 -9.61 -1.19
CA PRO A 13 4.57 -10.71 -0.25
C PRO A 13 5.73 -10.76 0.76
N GLY A 14 5.53 -11.53 1.83
CA GLY A 14 6.60 -11.98 2.73
C GLY A 14 7.38 -13.18 2.17
N ILE A 15 8.39 -13.62 2.93
CA ILE A 15 9.18 -14.81 2.61
C ILE A 15 8.27 -16.04 2.41
N GLY A 16 8.49 -16.79 1.33
CA GLY A 16 7.66 -17.94 0.96
C GLY A 16 6.33 -17.58 0.27
N GLY A 17 5.99 -16.30 0.12
CA GLY A 17 4.69 -15.87 -0.43
C GLY A 17 4.59 -15.82 -1.96
N SER A 18 5.69 -16.03 -2.67
CA SER A 18 5.74 -16.08 -4.15
C SER A 18 5.63 -17.53 -4.65
N VAL A 19 5.14 -17.73 -5.86
CA VAL A 19 5.25 -18.97 -6.64
C VAL A 19 6.56 -18.94 -7.42
N LEU A 20 7.41 -19.95 -7.24
CA LEU A 20 8.73 -20.07 -7.87
C LEU A 20 8.79 -21.27 -8.83
N ARG A 21 9.32 -21.03 -10.02
CA ARG A 21 9.55 -22.03 -11.06
C ARG A 21 10.98 -21.96 -11.59
N THR A 22 11.46 -23.05 -12.17
CA THR A 22 12.68 -22.98 -13.00
C THR A 22 12.43 -22.16 -14.26
N VAL A 23 13.50 -21.76 -14.97
CA VAL A 23 13.39 -21.08 -16.28
C VAL A 23 12.58 -21.91 -17.28
N GLY A 24 12.73 -23.24 -17.26
CA GLY A 24 11.92 -24.17 -18.06
C GLY A 24 10.50 -24.41 -17.55
N GLY A 25 10.01 -23.62 -16.57
CA GLY A 25 8.63 -23.65 -16.09
C GLY A 25 8.30 -24.75 -15.07
N THR A 26 9.29 -25.52 -14.59
CA THR A 26 9.04 -26.59 -13.61
C THR A 26 8.74 -25.97 -12.23
N PRO A 27 7.61 -26.32 -11.58
CA PRO A 27 7.31 -25.82 -10.23
C PRO A 27 8.29 -26.31 -9.19
N ARG A 28 8.87 -25.37 -8.44
CA ARG A 28 9.72 -25.64 -7.27
C ARG A 28 9.01 -25.25 -5.97
N TRP A 29 8.19 -24.21 -6.01
CA TRP A 29 7.37 -23.75 -4.89
C TRP A 29 6.07 -23.15 -5.42
N ASP A 30 4.92 -23.77 -5.19
CA ASP A 30 3.63 -23.28 -5.69
C ASP A 30 2.44 -23.70 -4.82
N GLN A 31 1.21 -23.35 -5.23
CA GLN A 31 -0.01 -23.69 -4.47
C GLN A 31 -0.39 -25.18 -4.48
N ARG A 32 0.26 -26.02 -5.30
CA ARG A 32 -0.11 -27.43 -5.49
C ARG A 32 0.47 -28.26 -4.35
N ARG A 33 -0.39 -29.04 -3.67
CA ARG A 33 0.01 -29.94 -2.58
C ARG A 33 1.23 -30.80 -2.92
N ARG A 34 1.29 -31.35 -4.14
CA ARG A 34 2.42 -32.16 -4.62
C ARG A 34 3.74 -31.39 -4.68
N SER A 35 3.72 -30.11 -5.05
CA SER A 35 4.94 -29.30 -5.14
C SER A 35 5.46 -28.96 -3.75
N LEU A 36 4.56 -28.61 -2.83
CA LEU A 36 4.91 -28.31 -1.43
C LEU A 36 5.38 -29.56 -0.68
N ALA A 37 4.72 -30.70 -0.89
CA ALA A 37 5.18 -31.98 -0.35
C ALA A 37 6.54 -32.38 -0.93
N ALA A 38 6.75 -32.20 -2.24
CA ALA A 38 8.05 -32.45 -2.86
C ALA A 38 9.14 -31.52 -2.32
N ALA A 39 8.87 -30.24 -2.09
CA ALA A 39 9.84 -29.33 -1.47
C ALA A 39 10.16 -29.68 0.00
N ALA A 40 9.23 -30.32 0.70
CA ALA A 40 9.47 -30.82 2.05
C ALA A 40 10.27 -32.13 2.07
N MET A 41 10.02 -33.04 1.12
CA MET A 41 10.72 -34.33 0.99
C MET A 41 12.10 -34.19 0.33
N ASP A 42 12.23 -33.23 -0.59
CA ASP A 42 13.45 -32.91 -1.33
C ASP A 42 13.68 -31.39 -1.27
N PRO A 43 14.28 -30.88 -0.17
CA PRO A 43 14.55 -29.45 0.01
C PRO A 43 15.56 -28.89 -0.99
N GLY A 44 16.40 -29.74 -1.61
CA GLY A 44 17.41 -29.35 -2.62
C GLY A 44 16.80 -28.59 -3.80
N ARG A 45 15.52 -28.84 -4.08
CA ARG A 45 14.67 -28.08 -5.04
C ARG A 45 14.60 -26.58 -4.80
N LEU A 46 14.98 -26.10 -3.61
CA LEU A 46 15.07 -24.67 -3.28
C LEU A 46 16.49 -24.24 -2.91
N SER A 47 17.47 -25.14 -2.98
CA SER A 47 18.88 -24.82 -2.77
C SER A 47 19.35 -23.76 -3.76
N LEU A 48 20.15 -22.82 -3.26
CA LEU A 48 20.82 -21.83 -4.11
C LEU A 48 22.01 -22.44 -4.86
N ALA A 49 22.58 -23.54 -4.36
CA ALA A 49 23.65 -24.25 -5.05
C ALA A 49 23.14 -24.95 -6.32
N GLU A 50 22.00 -25.63 -6.23
CA GLU A 50 21.38 -26.34 -7.37
C GLU A 50 20.58 -25.40 -8.28
N HIS A 51 19.92 -24.40 -7.69
CA HIS A 51 19.07 -23.45 -8.38
C HIS A 51 19.39 -22.01 -7.95
N PRO A 52 20.47 -21.42 -8.51
CA PRO A 52 20.92 -20.08 -8.14
C PRO A 52 19.84 -19.01 -8.30
N THR A 53 18.93 -19.18 -9.26
CA THR A 53 17.77 -18.32 -9.44
C THR A 53 16.52 -19.16 -9.76
N LEU A 54 15.36 -18.67 -9.34
CA LEU A 54 14.06 -19.18 -9.76
C LEU A 54 13.20 -18.02 -10.25
N ALA A 55 12.37 -18.27 -11.26
CA ALA A 55 11.44 -17.31 -11.81
C ALA A 55 10.22 -17.15 -10.89
N PRO A 56 9.98 -15.95 -10.32
CA PRO A 56 8.76 -15.66 -9.58
C PRO A 56 7.60 -15.35 -10.53
N VAL A 57 6.50 -16.11 -10.45
CA VAL A 57 5.42 -16.05 -11.47
C VAL A 57 4.03 -15.72 -10.94
N GLY A 58 3.88 -15.60 -9.62
CA GLY A 58 2.62 -15.21 -8.98
C GLY A 58 2.73 -15.22 -7.46
N LEU A 59 1.71 -14.73 -6.76
CA LEU A 59 1.61 -14.84 -5.31
C LEU A 59 0.90 -16.14 -4.92
N LEU A 60 1.16 -16.64 -3.71
CA LEU A 60 0.39 -17.75 -3.19
C LEU A 60 -1.06 -17.31 -2.92
N PRO A 61 -2.06 -18.05 -3.42
CA PRO A 61 -3.45 -17.62 -3.35
C PRO A 61 -4.04 -17.71 -1.93
N GLY A 62 -3.73 -18.81 -1.22
CA GLY A 62 -4.28 -19.07 0.13
C GLY A 62 -3.22 -19.57 1.09
N ILE A 63 -3.59 -19.67 2.36
CA ILE A 63 -2.71 -20.23 3.40
C ILE A 63 -2.35 -21.68 3.06
N ARG A 64 -1.08 -22.04 3.19
CA ARG A 64 -0.57 -23.39 2.87
C ARG A 64 0.37 -23.91 3.94
N LEU A 65 0.40 -25.22 4.11
CA LEU A 65 1.41 -25.92 4.90
C LEU A 65 2.51 -26.43 3.95
N ALA A 66 3.76 -26.13 4.25
CA ALA A 66 4.94 -26.57 3.51
C ALA A 66 6.02 -27.03 4.50
N GLY A 67 6.09 -28.35 4.73
CA GLY A 67 6.94 -28.93 5.76
C GLY A 67 6.61 -28.33 7.14
N PRO A 68 7.60 -27.73 7.86
CA PRO A 68 7.39 -27.12 9.17
C PRO A 68 6.76 -25.72 9.12
N PHE A 69 6.49 -25.16 7.93
CA PHE A 69 6.06 -23.78 7.77
C PHE A 69 4.60 -23.65 7.34
N VAL A 70 3.93 -22.65 7.91
CA VAL A 70 2.64 -22.16 7.42
C VAL A 70 2.87 -20.87 6.65
N LEU A 71 2.44 -20.84 5.40
CA LEU A 71 2.66 -19.76 4.45
C LEU A 71 1.41 -18.88 4.29
N PRO A 72 1.57 -17.56 4.10
CA PRO A 72 0.45 -16.65 3.88
C PRO A 72 -0.18 -16.83 2.49
N GLY A 73 -1.44 -16.42 2.37
CA GLY A 73 -2.14 -16.29 1.08
C GLY A 73 -2.59 -14.86 0.84
N TYR A 74 -2.64 -14.45 -0.43
CA TYR A 74 -2.89 -13.07 -0.83
C TYR A 74 -4.23 -12.85 -1.54
N ASP A 75 -4.96 -13.91 -1.93
CA ASP A 75 -6.26 -13.75 -2.60
C ASP A 75 -7.23 -12.97 -1.73
N ARG A 76 -7.25 -13.20 -0.41
CA ARG A 76 -8.14 -12.46 0.49
C ARG A 76 -7.91 -10.96 0.45
N LEU A 77 -6.66 -10.52 0.33
CA LEU A 77 -6.34 -9.10 0.20
C LEU A 77 -6.80 -8.57 -1.15
N VAL A 78 -6.47 -9.27 -2.23
CA VAL A 78 -6.85 -8.90 -3.61
C VAL A 78 -8.38 -8.76 -3.72
N HIS A 79 -9.12 -9.78 -3.27
CA HIS A 79 -10.59 -9.76 -3.28
C HIS A 79 -11.18 -8.62 -2.41
N ARG A 80 -10.53 -8.25 -1.30
CA ARG A 80 -10.96 -7.09 -0.50
C ARG A 80 -10.82 -5.79 -1.27
N ILE A 81 -9.71 -5.61 -1.98
CA ILE A 81 -9.46 -4.44 -2.83
C ILE A 81 -10.48 -4.41 -3.99
N GLU A 82 -10.62 -5.51 -4.74
CA GLU A 82 -11.59 -5.61 -5.85
C GLU A 82 -13.05 -5.42 -5.41
N ARG A 83 -13.40 -5.77 -4.17
CA ARG A 83 -14.73 -5.50 -3.63
C ARG A 83 -14.92 -4.03 -3.25
N ALA A 84 -13.89 -3.39 -2.72
CA ALA A 84 -13.97 -2.01 -2.25
C ALA A 84 -13.93 -0.96 -3.37
N PHE A 85 -13.26 -1.28 -4.48
CA PHE A 85 -13.06 -0.38 -5.63
C PHE A 85 -13.77 -0.92 -6.87
N ARG A 86 -14.14 -0.03 -7.80
CA ARG A 86 -14.69 -0.44 -9.10
C ARG A 86 -13.61 -0.49 -10.17
N ASP A 87 -13.82 -1.33 -11.18
CA ASP A 87 -12.99 -1.44 -12.40
C ASP A 87 -11.50 -1.74 -12.15
N VAL A 88 -11.16 -2.44 -11.06
CA VAL A 88 -9.77 -2.74 -10.70
C VAL A 88 -9.13 -3.67 -11.73
N ARG A 89 -8.09 -3.17 -12.43
CA ARG A 89 -7.28 -3.98 -13.34
C ARG A 89 -6.07 -4.55 -12.62
N VAL A 90 -6.01 -5.88 -12.50
CA VAL A 90 -4.93 -6.59 -11.80
C VAL A 90 -3.90 -7.11 -12.80
N ASP A 91 -2.63 -6.88 -12.51
CA ASP A 91 -1.50 -7.48 -13.22
C ASP A 91 -0.54 -8.18 -12.25
N THR A 92 0.28 -9.09 -12.75
CA THR A 92 1.32 -9.79 -11.99
C THR A 92 2.66 -9.63 -12.68
N ALA A 93 3.66 -9.08 -11.98
CA ALA A 93 5.01 -8.93 -12.52
C ALA A 93 5.66 -10.31 -12.74
N ARG A 94 5.80 -10.73 -14.00
CA ARG A 94 6.45 -12.01 -14.38
C ARG A 94 7.70 -11.73 -15.21
N PRO A 95 8.83 -12.41 -14.92
CA PRO A 95 10.03 -12.30 -15.74
C PRO A 95 9.73 -12.60 -17.21
N GLY A 96 10.23 -11.75 -18.11
CA GLY A 96 10.10 -11.92 -19.56
C GLY A 96 8.71 -11.63 -20.14
N GLN A 97 7.77 -11.12 -19.35
CA GLN A 97 6.47 -10.65 -19.84
C GLN A 97 6.42 -9.12 -19.79
N PRO A 98 5.93 -8.44 -20.84
CA PRO A 98 5.77 -6.99 -20.82
C PRO A 98 4.73 -6.59 -19.76
N PRO A 99 4.93 -5.48 -19.03
CA PRO A 99 4.00 -5.04 -18.01
C PRO A 99 2.70 -4.50 -18.62
N ASP A 100 1.58 -4.73 -17.93
CA ASP A 100 0.34 -4.04 -18.24
C ASP A 100 0.36 -2.63 -17.63
N LEU A 101 0.64 -1.63 -18.47
CA LEU A 101 0.74 -0.23 -18.06
C LEU A 101 -0.60 0.37 -17.55
N ARG A 102 -1.73 -0.32 -17.79
CA ARG A 102 -3.06 0.12 -17.34
C ARG A 102 -3.47 -0.53 -16.02
N ALA A 103 -2.63 -1.34 -15.40
CA ALA A 103 -2.94 -2.00 -14.14
C ALA A 103 -3.12 -0.98 -13.01
N ASP A 104 -4.15 -1.19 -12.19
CA ASP A 104 -4.37 -0.46 -10.93
C ASP A 104 -3.77 -1.20 -9.74
N LEU A 105 -3.69 -2.53 -9.82
CA LEU A 105 -3.18 -3.41 -8.79
C LEU A 105 -2.10 -4.33 -9.38
N LEU A 106 -0.86 -4.16 -8.92
CA LEU A 106 0.28 -4.98 -9.28
C LEU A 106 0.57 -6.00 -8.17
N LEU A 107 0.48 -7.28 -8.51
CA LEU A 107 0.99 -8.37 -7.68
C LEU A 107 2.47 -8.59 -8.02
N PHE A 108 3.35 -8.41 -7.04
CA PHE A 108 4.78 -8.46 -7.28
C PHE A 108 5.43 -9.67 -6.57
N PRO A 109 5.43 -10.86 -7.21
CA PRO A 109 6.16 -12.00 -6.67
C PRO A 109 7.65 -11.79 -6.88
N TYR A 110 8.51 -12.24 -5.95
CA TYR A 110 9.97 -12.21 -6.10
C TYR A 110 10.61 -13.53 -5.60
N ASP A 111 11.84 -13.82 -6.03
CA ASP A 111 12.61 -14.95 -5.49
C ASP A 111 13.07 -14.61 -4.06
N PHE A 112 12.25 -15.01 -3.09
CA PHE A 112 12.45 -14.69 -1.69
C PHE A 112 13.70 -15.33 -1.07
N ARG A 113 14.40 -16.21 -1.79
CA ARG A 113 15.62 -16.86 -1.31
C ARG A 113 16.81 -15.91 -1.39
N LEU A 114 16.84 -15.04 -2.41
CA LEU A 114 17.97 -14.17 -2.75
C LEU A 114 18.11 -12.93 -1.86
N GLY A 115 17.09 -12.60 -1.06
CA GLY A 115 17.13 -11.48 -0.12
C GLY A 115 16.47 -10.20 -0.60
N VAL A 116 16.54 -9.19 0.27
CA VAL A 116 15.89 -7.88 0.18
C VAL A 116 16.43 -7.06 -0.99
N GLU A 117 17.75 -7.00 -1.15
CA GLU A 117 18.41 -6.20 -2.21
C GLU A 117 18.02 -6.69 -3.61
N ALA A 118 18.11 -7.99 -3.87
CA ALA A 118 17.74 -8.59 -5.15
C ALA A 118 16.25 -8.39 -5.46
N ALA A 119 15.38 -8.53 -4.45
CA ALA A 119 13.95 -8.30 -4.60
C ALA A 119 13.64 -6.81 -4.90
N ALA A 120 14.33 -5.89 -4.22
CA ALA A 120 14.14 -4.46 -4.37
C ALA A 120 14.69 -3.95 -5.71
N ALA A 121 15.82 -4.46 -6.18
CA ALA A 121 16.37 -4.15 -7.51
C ALA A 121 15.39 -4.58 -8.62
N ARG A 122 14.80 -5.77 -8.50
CA ARG A 122 13.76 -6.21 -9.42
C ARG A 122 12.51 -5.32 -9.34
N LEU A 123 12.13 -4.87 -8.14
CA LEU A 123 10.98 -3.98 -7.96
C LEU A 123 11.23 -2.62 -8.61
N ALA A 124 12.42 -2.07 -8.44
CA ALA A 124 12.85 -0.84 -9.08
C ALA A 124 12.78 -0.95 -10.61
N ALA A 125 13.27 -2.05 -11.19
CA ALA A 125 13.22 -2.28 -12.63
C ALA A 125 11.78 -2.37 -13.15
N GLU A 126 10.91 -3.12 -12.45
CA GLU A 126 9.50 -3.27 -12.81
C GLU A 126 8.75 -1.93 -12.77
N LEU A 127 8.91 -1.15 -11.70
CA LEU A 127 8.25 0.13 -11.56
C LEU A 127 8.83 1.18 -12.53
N THR A 128 10.13 1.13 -12.80
CA THR A 128 10.73 1.99 -13.83
C THR A 128 10.14 1.71 -15.20
N ALA A 129 9.96 0.43 -15.58
CA ALA A 129 9.34 0.06 -16.85
C ALA A 129 7.87 0.50 -16.93
N ARG A 130 7.11 0.37 -15.84
CA ARG A 130 5.69 0.77 -15.79
C ARG A 130 5.46 2.27 -15.85
N LEU A 131 6.38 3.04 -15.28
CA LEU A 131 6.27 4.48 -15.15
C LEU A 131 7.10 5.22 -16.21
N ALA A 132 7.61 4.51 -17.23
CA ALA A 132 8.50 5.07 -18.25
C ALA A 132 7.80 6.11 -19.15
N GLU A 133 6.50 5.92 -19.42
CA GLU A 133 5.71 6.81 -20.26
C GLU A 133 5.06 7.97 -19.49
N GLU A 134 5.14 7.97 -18.15
CA GLU A 134 4.59 9.03 -17.32
C GLU A 134 5.55 10.23 -17.27
N THR A 135 5.01 11.45 -17.38
CA THR A 135 5.81 12.66 -17.16
C THR A 135 6.29 12.69 -15.69
N PRO A 136 7.42 13.36 -15.37
CA PRO A 136 7.90 13.43 -13.99
C PRO A 136 6.85 13.93 -12.98
N GLY A 137 5.98 14.85 -13.40
CA GLY A 137 4.87 15.34 -12.60
C GLY A 137 3.76 14.31 -12.35
N ALA A 138 3.40 13.51 -13.37
CA ALA A 138 2.40 12.46 -13.26
C ALA A 138 2.91 11.23 -12.49
N ARG A 139 4.21 10.94 -12.64
CA ARG A 139 4.92 9.84 -11.97
C ARG A 139 5.12 10.07 -10.47
N ARG A 140 5.31 11.32 -10.07
CA ARG A 140 5.53 11.68 -8.66
C ARG A 140 4.34 11.21 -7.83
N ARG A 141 4.60 10.49 -6.73
CA ARG A 141 3.57 9.91 -5.84
C ARG A 141 2.62 8.93 -6.53
N ARG A 142 2.94 8.37 -7.69
CA ARG A 142 2.02 7.47 -8.43
C ARG A 142 1.74 6.13 -7.73
N VAL A 143 2.67 5.65 -6.90
CA VAL A 143 2.66 4.29 -6.35
C VAL A 143 2.22 4.26 -4.88
N ILE A 144 1.39 3.28 -4.51
CA ILE A 144 1.15 2.90 -3.11
C ILE A 144 1.61 1.47 -2.91
N VAL A 145 2.46 1.21 -1.92
CA VAL A 145 2.97 -0.13 -1.63
C VAL A 145 2.27 -0.74 -0.43
N VAL A 146 1.71 -1.93 -0.59
CA VAL A 146 1.19 -2.79 0.47
C VAL A 146 2.14 -3.96 0.66
N ALA A 147 2.85 -3.97 1.79
CA ALA A 147 3.97 -4.87 2.00
C ALA A 147 3.80 -5.73 3.25
N HIS A 148 3.80 -7.05 3.06
CA HIS A 148 3.64 -8.01 4.14
C HIS A 148 4.96 -8.61 4.59
N SER A 149 5.19 -8.66 5.91
CA SER A 149 6.36 -9.32 6.52
C SER A 149 7.66 -8.84 5.87
N MET A 150 8.53 -9.73 5.37
CA MET A 150 9.77 -9.37 4.68
C MET A 150 9.58 -8.41 3.49
N GLY A 151 8.41 -8.41 2.84
CA GLY A 151 8.10 -7.49 1.74
C GLY A 151 8.20 -6.02 2.15
N GLY A 152 7.98 -5.70 3.44
CA GLY A 152 8.16 -4.33 3.92
C GLY A 152 9.62 -3.88 3.95
N LEU A 153 10.57 -4.80 4.15
CA LEU A 153 12.00 -4.51 4.01
C LEU A 153 12.37 -4.29 2.55
N VAL A 154 11.81 -5.09 1.63
CA VAL A 154 11.96 -4.91 0.17
C VAL A 154 11.47 -3.53 -0.25
N ALA A 155 10.28 -3.13 0.20
CA ALA A 155 9.72 -1.81 -0.08
C ALA A 155 10.65 -0.69 0.42
N ARG A 156 11.12 -0.80 1.67
CA ARG A 156 11.99 0.22 2.27
C ARG A 156 13.34 0.32 1.60
N TYR A 157 13.91 -0.80 1.15
CA TYR A 157 15.15 -0.81 0.38
C TYR A 157 14.98 -0.14 -1.00
N TRP A 158 13.84 -0.38 -1.67
CA TRP A 158 13.52 0.32 -2.91
C TRP A 158 13.35 1.83 -2.68
N LEU A 159 12.60 2.23 -1.65
CA LEU A 159 12.28 3.63 -1.38
C LEU A 159 13.50 4.46 -0.97
N GLY A 160 14.35 3.92 -0.08
CA GLY A 160 15.53 4.60 0.44
C GLY A 160 16.76 4.35 -0.43
N PRO A 161 17.49 3.24 -0.23
CA PRO A 161 18.73 2.92 -0.95
C PRO A 161 18.66 3.03 -2.48
N LEU A 162 17.56 2.61 -3.11
CA LEU A 162 17.40 2.68 -4.57
C LEU A 162 16.70 3.96 -5.06
N GLY A 163 16.38 4.90 -4.17
CA GLY A 163 15.84 6.20 -4.53
C GLY A 163 14.39 6.20 -5.04
N GLY A 164 13.61 5.16 -4.76
CA GLY A 164 12.22 5.04 -5.19
C GLY A 164 11.22 5.96 -4.47
N ALA A 165 11.64 6.66 -3.41
CA ALA A 165 10.76 7.49 -2.60
C ALA A 165 9.91 8.49 -3.40
N PRO A 166 10.44 9.28 -4.36
CA PRO A 166 9.67 10.28 -5.11
C PRO A 166 8.44 9.73 -5.84
N ASP A 167 8.49 8.46 -6.27
CA ASP A 167 7.42 7.80 -7.02
C ASP A 167 6.32 7.25 -6.10
N CYS A 168 6.56 7.16 -4.80
CA CYS A 168 5.67 6.52 -3.85
C CYS A 168 4.88 7.54 -3.02
N ALA A 169 3.55 7.44 -3.01
CA ALA A 169 2.67 8.20 -2.12
C ALA A 169 2.67 7.62 -0.70
N ALA A 170 2.52 6.30 -0.59
CA ALA A 170 2.35 5.65 0.70
C ALA A 170 2.92 4.23 0.75
N LEU A 171 3.41 3.86 1.93
CA LEU A 171 3.84 2.52 2.31
C LEU A 171 2.97 2.02 3.47
N ILE A 172 2.24 0.93 3.24
CA ILE A 172 1.50 0.20 4.27
C ILE A 172 2.28 -1.07 4.57
N THR A 173 2.82 -1.19 5.79
CA THR A 173 3.50 -2.42 6.23
C THR A 173 2.60 -3.28 7.09
N LEU A 174 2.64 -4.60 6.89
CA LEU A 174 1.79 -5.58 7.56
C LEU A 174 2.70 -6.58 8.29
N GLY A 175 2.92 -6.39 9.60
CA GLY A 175 3.75 -7.28 10.42
C GLY A 175 5.21 -7.35 9.96
N THR A 176 5.76 -6.26 9.40
CA THR A 176 7.12 -6.23 8.87
C THR A 176 8.16 -6.24 9.99
N PRO A 177 9.16 -7.13 10.00
CA PRO A 177 10.20 -7.15 11.02
C PRO A 177 11.29 -6.10 10.72
N HIS A 178 10.98 -4.82 10.92
CA HIS A 178 11.88 -3.68 10.69
C HIS A 178 13.19 -3.78 11.50
N ARG A 179 13.16 -4.44 12.66
CA ARG A 179 14.34 -4.73 13.49
C ARG A 179 14.67 -6.22 13.55
N GLY A 180 14.18 -7.02 12.61
CA GLY A 180 14.33 -8.47 12.59
C GLY A 180 13.46 -9.21 13.62
N ALA A 181 13.49 -10.53 13.57
CA ALA A 181 12.70 -11.41 14.41
C ALA A 181 13.56 -12.52 15.02
N PRO A 182 13.54 -12.75 16.34
CA PRO A 182 14.27 -13.84 16.99
C PRO A 182 13.93 -15.23 16.44
N LYS A 183 12.76 -15.40 15.80
CA LYS A 183 12.41 -16.62 15.07
C LYS A 183 13.40 -16.96 13.93
N ALA A 184 13.97 -15.97 13.25
CA ALA A 184 14.98 -16.21 12.23
C ALA A 184 16.30 -16.71 12.87
N LEU A 185 16.65 -16.15 14.03
CA LEU A 185 17.79 -16.63 14.81
C LEU A 185 17.59 -18.09 15.24
N ASP A 186 16.40 -18.41 15.78
CA ASP A 186 16.05 -19.79 16.17
C ASP A 186 16.17 -20.75 14.99
N LEU A 187 15.61 -20.41 13.83
CA LEU A 187 15.74 -21.23 12.63
C LEU A 187 17.21 -21.51 12.26
N LEU A 188 18.08 -20.50 12.32
CA LEU A 188 19.48 -20.63 11.92
C LEU A 188 20.34 -21.41 12.93
N VAL A 189 20.18 -21.14 14.23
CA VAL A 189 21.01 -21.75 15.29
C VAL A 189 20.46 -23.10 15.75
N ASN A 190 19.14 -23.21 15.81
CA ASN A 190 18.42 -24.34 16.39
C ASN A 190 17.78 -25.25 15.33
N GLY A 191 17.66 -24.80 14.09
CA GLY A 191 17.04 -25.56 13.00
C GLY A 191 15.51 -25.57 13.04
N ALA A 192 14.90 -26.00 11.94
CA ALA A 192 13.46 -26.09 11.78
C ALA A 192 12.89 -27.31 12.53
N ARG A 193 11.83 -27.09 13.33
CA ARG A 193 11.24 -28.10 14.22
C ARG A 193 9.72 -28.00 14.28
N VAL A 194 9.02 -29.13 14.46
CA VAL A 194 7.60 -29.19 14.84
C VAL A 194 7.44 -30.21 15.96
N GLY A 195 7.19 -29.74 17.19
CA GLY A 195 7.23 -30.61 18.37
C GLY A 195 8.60 -31.31 18.48
N PRO A 196 8.65 -32.65 18.64
CA PRO A 196 9.90 -33.38 18.68
C PRO A 196 10.55 -33.62 17.29
N ALA A 197 9.81 -33.39 16.19
CA ALA A 197 10.31 -33.66 14.84
C ALA A 197 11.27 -32.56 14.36
N ARG A 198 12.43 -32.99 13.82
CA ARG A 198 13.47 -32.14 13.23
C ARG A 198 13.43 -32.21 11.71
N PHE A 199 13.70 -31.08 11.06
CA PHE A 199 13.74 -30.95 9.59
C PHE A 199 15.14 -30.50 9.16
N ASP A 200 16.13 -31.37 9.34
CA ASP A 200 17.54 -31.01 9.17
C ASP A 200 17.89 -30.65 7.72
N ALA A 201 17.42 -31.43 6.73
CA ALA A 201 17.65 -31.10 5.31
C ALA A 201 17.02 -29.75 4.91
N VAL A 202 15.86 -29.40 5.46
CA VAL A 202 15.23 -28.09 5.26
C VAL A 202 16.05 -26.99 5.94
N THR A 203 16.59 -27.27 7.12
CA THR A 203 17.44 -26.35 7.88
C THR A 203 18.69 -25.99 7.09
N GLU A 204 19.38 -26.98 6.51
CA GLU A 204 20.59 -26.73 5.71
C GLU A 204 20.30 -25.81 4.51
N VAL A 205 19.20 -26.05 3.79
CA VAL A 205 18.80 -25.18 2.67
C VAL A 205 18.51 -23.75 3.13
N LEU A 206 17.84 -23.57 4.28
CA LEU A 206 17.51 -22.25 4.81
C LEU A 206 18.72 -21.50 5.36
N ARG A 207 19.73 -22.22 5.87
CA ARG A 207 21.02 -21.65 6.30
C ARG A 207 21.84 -21.08 5.15
N ASP A 208 21.49 -21.42 3.91
CA ASP A 208 22.11 -20.85 2.73
C ASP A 208 21.41 -19.60 2.19
N TRP A 209 20.15 -19.33 2.56
CA TRP A 209 19.38 -18.21 2.01
C TRP A 209 19.77 -16.88 2.65
N PRO A 210 20.28 -15.88 1.88
CA PRO A 210 20.53 -14.54 2.39
C PRO A 210 19.32 -13.90 3.09
N SER A 211 18.11 -14.18 2.58
CA SER A 211 16.87 -13.62 3.14
C SER A 211 16.60 -14.02 4.58
N VAL A 212 17.01 -15.21 5.03
CA VAL A 212 16.80 -15.64 6.42
C VAL A 212 17.70 -14.85 7.36
N TYR A 213 18.96 -14.60 6.97
CA TYR A 213 19.88 -13.75 7.74
C TYR A 213 19.40 -12.30 7.79
N GLN A 214 18.83 -11.80 6.69
CA GLN A 214 18.23 -10.46 6.62
C GLN A 214 16.96 -10.32 7.47
N LEU A 215 16.50 -11.38 8.14
CA LEU A 215 15.44 -11.32 9.15
C LEU A 215 15.99 -11.42 10.59
N LEU A 216 17.30 -11.52 10.78
CA LEU A 216 17.92 -11.55 12.12
C LEU A 216 17.68 -10.25 12.91
N PRO A 217 17.54 -10.34 14.25
CA PRO A 217 17.43 -9.17 15.09
C PRO A 217 18.53 -8.12 14.86
N ARG A 218 18.09 -6.86 14.84
CA ARG A 218 18.88 -5.64 14.70
C ARG A 218 19.07 -4.91 16.03
N TYR A 219 18.88 -5.63 17.13
CA TYR A 219 19.05 -5.16 18.49
C TYR A 219 19.80 -6.22 19.29
N PRO A 220 20.26 -5.91 20.51
CA PRO A 220 20.95 -6.85 21.40
C PRO A 220 20.03 -7.98 21.90
N ALA A 221 19.64 -8.87 21.00
CA ALA A 221 18.64 -9.92 21.23
C ALA A 221 19.22 -11.19 21.85
N VAL A 222 20.54 -11.27 22.06
CA VAL A 222 21.21 -12.48 22.54
C VAL A 222 21.93 -12.21 23.85
N GLY A 223 21.63 -12.95 24.91
CA GLY A 223 22.36 -12.88 26.18
C GLY A 223 21.47 -12.64 27.40
N PRO A 224 22.03 -12.10 28.49
CA PRO A 224 23.36 -11.49 28.56
C PRO A 224 24.53 -12.48 28.46
N PHE A 225 25.63 -12.04 27.84
CA PHE A 225 26.98 -12.61 27.90
C PHE A 225 27.85 -11.64 28.71
N GLU A 226 28.47 -12.10 29.79
CA GLU A 226 29.42 -11.27 30.58
C GLU A 226 28.83 -9.91 30.99
N GLY A 227 27.53 -9.89 31.34
CA GLY A 227 26.83 -8.67 31.75
C GLY A 227 26.27 -7.80 30.61
N ARG A 228 26.45 -8.14 29.33
CA ARG A 228 25.86 -7.41 28.19
C ARG A 228 25.07 -8.29 27.24
N ALA A 229 23.97 -7.78 26.70
CA ALA A 229 23.35 -8.40 25.54
C ALA A 229 24.16 -8.11 24.26
N ARG A 230 24.11 -9.04 23.30
CA ARG A 230 24.83 -9.02 22.03
C ARG A 230 23.85 -9.04 20.86
N TYR A 231 24.26 -8.45 19.75
CA TYR A 231 23.61 -8.61 18.46
C TYR A 231 23.89 -10.01 17.89
N PRO A 232 23.01 -10.56 17.05
CA PRO A 232 23.25 -11.84 16.38
C PRO A 232 24.59 -11.90 15.61
N HIS A 233 24.99 -10.83 14.93
CA HIS A 233 26.22 -10.83 14.13
C HIS A 233 27.52 -10.84 14.98
N GLU A 234 27.42 -10.56 16.28
CA GLU A 234 28.55 -10.64 17.22
C GLU A 234 28.78 -12.07 17.75
N LEU A 235 27.93 -13.03 17.38
CA LEU A 235 28.07 -14.41 17.83
C LEU A 235 29.19 -15.13 17.07
N THR A 236 30.14 -15.68 17.83
CA THR A 236 31.24 -16.51 17.33
C THR A 236 31.14 -17.95 17.81
N ASP A 237 30.54 -18.19 18.98
CA ASP A 237 30.45 -19.50 19.62
C ASP A 237 29.02 -20.05 19.57
N GLY A 238 28.89 -21.37 19.39
CA GLY A 238 27.58 -22.03 19.38
C GLY A 238 26.73 -21.69 18.15
N VAL A 239 27.36 -21.23 17.08
CA VAL A 239 26.76 -20.92 15.77
C VAL A 239 27.52 -21.61 14.64
N PRO A 240 26.88 -21.89 13.48
CA PRO A 240 27.57 -22.45 12.31
C PRO A 240 28.74 -21.57 11.82
N GLU A 241 29.76 -22.17 11.20
CA GLU A 241 31.00 -21.48 10.77
C GLU A 241 30.75 -20.22 9.91
N SER A 242 29.85 -20.30 8.94
CA SER A 242 29.53 -19.16 8.04
C SER A 242 28.48 -18.19 8.62
N PHE A 243 27.98 -18.44 9.83
CA PHE A 243 26.88 -17.66 10.41
C PHE A 243 27.28 -16.19 10.64
N SER A 244 28.42 -15.95 11.28
CA SER A 244 28.83 -14.59 11.67
C SER A 244 29.03 -13.68 10.46
N SER A 245 29.69 -14.17 9.40
CA SER A 245 29.93 -13.40 8.18
C SER A 245 28.61 -13.07 7.45
N ARG A 246 27.70 -14.04 7.32
CA ARG A 246 26.37 -13.84 6.72
C ARG A 246 25.47 -12.92 7.56
N ALA A 247 25.50 -13.06 8.89
CA ALA A 247 24.78 -12.20 9.80
C ALA A 247 25.30 -10.75 9.74
N LYS A 248 26.62 -10.55 9.60
CA LYS A 248 27.22 -9.23 9.40
C LYS A 248 26.81 -8.62 8.06
N ALA A 249 26.82 -9.39 6.97
CA ALA A 249 26.34 -8.91 5.67
C ALA A 249 24.86 -8.49 5.73
N ALA A 250 24.00 -9.30 6.35
CA ALA A 250 22.61 -8.92 6.60
C ALA A 250 22.45 -7.66 7.47
N PHE A 251 23.35 -7.47 8.44
CA PHE A 251 23.42 -6.24 9.22
C PHE A 251 23.90 -5.04 8.38
N THR A 252 24.70 -5.20 7.33
CA THR A 252 25.00 -4.07 6.44
C THR A 252 23.73 -3.60 5.72
N VAL A 253 22.94 -4.52 5.17
CA VAL A 253 21.72 -4.22 4.39
C VAL A 253 20.68 -3.42 5.18
N HIS A 254 20.43 -3.77 6.44
CA HIS A 254 19.53 -2.97 7.28
C HIS A 254 20.10 -1.59 7.62
N GLY A 255 21.43 -1.48 7.74
CA GLY A 255 22.10 -0.20 7.95
C GLY A 255 21.94 0.74 6.75
N GLU A 256 21.98 0.21 5.54
CA GLU A 256 21.69 0.97 4.31
C GLU A 256 20.25 1.49 4.29
N ILE A 257 19.28 0.65 4.68
CA ILE A 257 17.88 1.08 4.82
C ILE A 257 17.77 2.21 5.84
N GLU A 258 18.33 2.03 7.04
CA GLU A 258 18.27 3.00 8.14
C GLU A 258 18.87 4.35 7.72
N ASN A 259 20.11 4.35 7.22
CA ASN A 259 20.81 5.56 6.78
C ASN A 259 20.04 6.32 5.68
N ALA A 260 19.47 5.59 4.70
CA ALA A 260 18.71 6.21 3.63
C ALA A 260 17.38 6.79 4.12
N TRP A 261 16.69 6.10 5.05
CA TRP A 261 15.44 6.58 5.63
C TRP A 261 15.63 7.76 6.59
N ASP A 262 16.74 7.81 7.33
CA ASP A 262 17.14 8.98 8.12
C ASP A 262 17.37 10.20 7.22
N THR A 263 17.97 9.98 6.04
CA THR A 263 18.17 11.04 5.04
C THR A 263 16.85 11.51 4.44
N LEU A 264 15.88 10.62 4.25
CA LEU A 264 14.54 10.93 3.76
C LEU A 264 13.64 11.60 4.81
N ALA A 265 13.91 11.40 6.10
CA ALA A 265 13.08 11.90 7.18
C ALA A 265 12.89 13.42 7.07
N GLY A 266 11.64 13.86 7.11
CA GLY A 266 11.28 15.28 7.00
C GLY A 266 11.34 15.87 5.59
N ARG A 267 11.76 15.11 4.58
CA ARG A 267 11.75 15.57 3.18
C ARG A 267 10.35 15.46 2.56
N PRO A 268 9.97 16.36 1.63
CA PRO A 268 8.71 16.24 0.88
C PRO A 268 8.59 14.93 0.08
N GLU A 269 9.71 14.29 -0.24
CA GLU A 269 9.78 13.01 -0.95
C GLU A 269 9.49 11.81 -0.04
N MET A 270 9.47 11.95 1.29
CA MET A 270 9.15 10.84 2.17
C MET A 270 7.69 10.39 1.95
N PRO A 271 7.43 9.10 1.65
CA PRO A 271 6.07 8.61 1.54
C PRO A 271 5.39 8.59 2.92
N ASP A 272 4.07 8.64 2.94
CA ASP A 272 3.33 8.36 4.16
C ASP A 272 3.49 6.89 4.54
N VAL A 273 3.78 6.61 5.81
CA VAL A 273 4.04 5.24 6.26
C VAL A 273 3.03 4.85 7.33
N THR A 274 2.28 3.78 7.07
CA THR A 274 1.30 3.20 7.98
C THR A 274 1.74 1.80 8.42
N PRO A 275 2.40 1.66 9.58
CA PRO A 275 2.72 0.35 10.13
C PRO A 275 1.51 -0.30 10.80
N VAL A 276 1.06 -1.42 10.23
CA VAL A 276 0.04 -2.30 10.80
C VAL A 276 0.72 -3.49 11.46
N PHE A 277 0.48 -3.68 12.76
CA PHE A 277 1.16 -4.73 13.52
C PHE A 277 0.27 -5.41 14.55
N GLY A 278 0.53 -6.70 14.78
CA GLY A 278 -0.12 -7.48 15.82
C GLY A 278 0.48 -7.23 17.19
N ARG A 279 -0.36 -7.19 18.24
CA ARG A 279 0.03 -7.07 19.65
C ARG A 279 -0.65 -8.16 20.48
N GLY A 280 0.03 -8.60 21.54
CA GLY A 280 -0.54 -9.45 22.58
C GLY A 280 -0.38 -10.96 22.36
N HIS A 281 0.22 -11.40 21.23
CA HIS A 281 0.49 -12.82 21.01
C HIS A 281 1.90 -13.20 21.48
N ALA A 282 1.99 -14.27 22.26
CA ALA A 282 3.26 -14.81 22.72
C ALA A 282 4.21 -15.10 21.52
N THR A 283 5.30 -14.33 21.44
CA THR A 283 6.22 -14.26 20.29
C THR A 283 7.64 -14.43 20.80
N LEU A 284 8.55 -15.01 20.01
CA LEU A 284 9.96 -15.12 20.40
C LEU A 284 10.60 -13.74 20.48
N GLN A 285 11.24 -13.42 21.61
CA GLN A 285 11.72 -12.07 21.96
C GLN A 285 13.24 -11.96 22.08
N GLN A 286 13.91 -13.01 22.53
CA GLN A 286 15.36 -13.02 22.73
C GLN A 286 15.91 -14.44 22.69
N ALA A 287 17.24 -14.56 22.67
CA ALA A 287 17.95 -15.79 22.86
C ALA A 287 18.83 -15.72 24.11
N VAL A 288 18.79 -16.76 24.94
CA VAL A 288 19.60 -16.88 26.15
C VAL A 288 20.59 -18.03 26.00
N ARG A 289 21.79 -17.88 26.56
CA ARG A 289 22.79 -18.95 26.57
C ARG A 289 22.41 -20.00 27.62
N THR A 290 22.46 -21.26 27.23
CA THR A 290 22.31 -22.42 28.11
C THR A 290 23.52 -23.36 27.94
N PRO A 291 23.74 -24.32 28.84
CA PRO A 291 24.75 -25.36 28.64
C PRO A 291 24.55 -26.17 27.34
N ALA A 292 23.32 -26.26 26.83
CA ALA A 292 22.97 -26.99 25.61
C ALA A 292 23.03 -26.14 24.33
N GLY A 293 23.43 -24.87 24.42
CA GLY A 293 23.47 -23.92 23.29
C GLY A 293 22.54 -22.72 23.49
N LEU A 294 22.17 -22.05 22.40
CA LEU A 294 21.28 -20.89 22.44
C LEU A 294 19.80 -21.32 22.50
N LEU A 295 19.10 -20.92 23.55
CA LEU A 295 17.66 -21.10 23.67
C LEU A 295 16.96 -19.80 23.26
N VAL A 296 16.16 -19.83 22.20
CA VAL A 296 15.32 -18.67 21.83
C VAL A 296 14.00 -18.75 22.59
N THR A 297 13.67 -17.71 23.37
CA THR A 297 12.54 -17.71 24.30
C THR A 297 11.51 -16.66 23.92
N LYS A 298 10.31 -16.79 24.50
CA LYS A 298 9.24 -15.79 24.40
C LYS A 298 9.31 -14.73 25.50
N ASP A 299 10.28 -14.84 26.40
CA ASP A 299 10.46 -13.90 27.49
C ASP A 299 11.15 -12.64 26.97
N SER A 300 10.59 -11.48 27.28
CA SER A 300 11.16 -10.19 26.86
C SER A 300 12.38 -9.83 27.72
N PRO A 301 13.49 -9.31 27.12
CA PRO A 301 14.65 -8.82 27.88
C PRO A 301 14.23 -7.77 28.90
N ALA A 302 14.94 -7.69 30.03
CA ALA A 302 14.61 -6.73 31.09
C ALA A 302 14.75 -5.26 30.62
N TRP A 303 15.72 -5.00 29.74
CA TRP A 303 15.97 -3.66 29.18
C TRP A 303 14.95 -3.24 28.10
N LEU A 304 14.18 -4.18 27.56
CA LEU A 304 13.29 -3.91 26.44
C LEU A 304 12.08 -3.08 26.92
N PRO A 305 11.72 -1.96 26.28
CA PRO A 305 10.49 -1.24 26.62
C PRO A 305 9.25 -2.03 26.18
N ASN A 306 8.09 -1.74 26.77
CA ASN A 306 6.79 -2.28 26.34
C ASN A 306 6.76 -3.81 26.24
N ARG A 307 7.31 -4.48 27.26
CA ARG A 307 7.53 -5.94 27.30
C ARG A 307 6.24 -6.75 27.16
N ASP A 308 5.12 -6.14 27.55
CA ASP A 308 3.74 -6.64 27.51
C ASP A 308 3.10 -6.58 26.12
N TRP A 309 3.69 -5.84 25.17
CA TRP A 309 3.15 -5.79 23.81
C TRP A 309 3.32 -7.12 23.07
N HIS A 310 4.29 -7.94 23.49
CA HIS A 310 4.64 -9.20 22.83
C HIS A 310 4.84 -9.02 21.31
N GLY A 311 4.00 -9.64 20.48
CA GLY A 311 4.03 -9.52 19.03
C GLY A 311 2.81 -10.17 18.36
N ASP A 312 2.97 -10.59 17.12
CA ASP A 312 1.93 -11.21 16.29
C ASP A 312 2.03 -12.76 16.20
N GLY A 313 2.87 -13.35 17.06
CA GLY A 313 3.22 -14.77 17.07
C GLY A 313 4.45 -15.13 16.22
N THR A 314 4.98 -14.18 15.44
CA THR A 314 6.21 -14.33 14.65
C THR A 314 7.16 -13.14 14.81
N VAL A 315 6.65 -11.92 14.66
CA VAL A 315 7.40 -10.66 14.75
C VAL A 315 7.08 -9.96 16.08
N PRO A 316 8.10 -9.63 16.89
CA PRO A 316 7.93 -8.77 18.06
C PRO A 316 7.29 -7.43 17.69
N ALA A 317 6.35 -6.92 18.50
CA ALA A 317 5.69 -5.65 18.24
C ALA A 317 6.70 -4.48 18.15
N ILE A 318 7.76 -4.51 18.96
CA ILE A 318 8.89 -3.56 18.91
C ILE A 318 9.61 -3.52 17.55
N SER A 319 9.55 -4.63 16.80
CA SER A 319 10.19 -4.78 15.51
C SER A 319 9.23 -4.43 14.38
N ALA A 320 7.93 -4.42 14.65
CA ALA A 320 6.88 -4.20 13.67
C ALA A 320 6.64 -2.72 13.31
N ILE A 321 7.32 -1.80 13.99
CA ILE A 321 7.26 -0.35 13.76
C ILE A 321 8.62 0.10 13.19
N PRO A 322 8.69 0.88 12.10
CA PRO A 322 9.96 1.45 11.62
C PRO A 322 10.69 2.28 12.69
N VAL A 323 12.01 2.40 12.60
CA VAL A 323 12.83 3.11 13.60
C VAL A 323 12.49 4.60 13.65
N GLU A 324 12.45 5.20 12.48
CA GLU A 324 12.11 6.60 12.22
C GLU A 324 10.68 7.00 12.62
N LEU A 325 9.80 6.02 12.88
CA LEU A 325 8.43 6.25 13.37
C LEU A 325 8.23 5.88 14.83
N GLY A 326 9.30 5.53 15.56
CA GLY A 326 9.27 5.04 16.94
C GLY A 326 8.67 6.00 17.96
N GLU A 327 8.54 7.29 17.61
CA GLU A 327 7.95 8.33 18.46
C GLU A 327 6.69 8.96 17.82
N GLN A 328 6.09 8.30 16.82
CA GLN A 328 4.93 8.81 16.09
C GLN A 328 3.69 7.91 16.26
N PRO A 329 3.12 7.79 17.47
CA PRO A 329 2.03 6.85 17.76
C PRO A 329 0.77 7.07 16.93
N ALA A 330 0.52 8.29 16.45
CA ALA A 330 -0.61 8.60 15.57
C ALA A 330 -0.57 7.85 14.22
N ARG A 331 0.62 7.43 13.76
CA ARG A 331 0.80 6.67 12.51
C ARG A 331 0.62 5.16 12.70
N TRP A 332 0.65 4.68 13.92
CA TRP A 332 0.63 3.25 14.24
C TRP A 332 -0.78 2.68 14.12
N ARG A 333 -0.89 1.44 13.61
CA ARG A 333 -2.15 0.69 13.52
C ARG A 333 -1.98 -0.67 14.18
N ALA A 334 -2.10 -0.69 15.51
CA ALA A 334 -2.08 -1.93 16.28
C ALA A 334 -3.36 -2.74 16.03
N THR A 335 -3.25 -4.07 15.98
CA THR A 335 -4.37 -5.00 15.85
C THR A 335 -4.17 -6.24 16.72
N SER A 336 -5.23 -6.97 16.98
CA SER A 336 -5.20 -8.29 17.63
C SER A 336 -4.93 -9.44 16.63
N GLY A 337 -4.78 -9.16 15.34
CA GLY A 337 -4.52 -10.17 14.32
C GLY A 337 -3.14 -10.84 14.48
N ARG A 338 -3.06 -12.13 14.11
CA ARG A 338 -1.79 -12.88 14.04
C ARG A 338 -1.07 -12.65 12.72
N HIS A 339 0.23 -12.95 12.68
CA HIS A 339 1.11 -12.68 11.53
C HIS A 339 0.50 -13.07 10.17
N LEU A 340 -0.05 -14.28 10.05
CA LEU A 340 -0.63 -14.77 8.79
C LEU A 340 -1.91 -14.04 8.38
N GLU A 341 -2.68 -13.52 9.32
CA GLU A 341 -3.94 -12.81 9.03
C GLU A 341 -3.67 -11.39 8.55
N LEU A 342 -2.56 -10.78 9.02
CA LEU A 342 -2.14 -9.44 8.64
C LEU A 342 -1.97 -9.29 7.13
N SER A 343 -1.62 -10.36 6.41
CA SER A 343 -1.52 -10.35 4.93
C SER A 343 -2.83 -9.97 4.23
N SER A 344 -3.95 -9.96 4.94
CA SER A 344 -5.28 -9.60 4.45
C SER A 344 -5.99 -8.52 5.29
N SER A 345 -5.22 -7.69 6.00
CA SER A 345 -5.73 -6.65 6.90
C SER A 345 -6.73 -5.70 6.23
N ALA A 346 -7.84 -5.41 6.92
CA ALA A 346 -8.86 -4.46 6.45
C ALA A 346 -8.34 -3.01 6.40
N THR A 347 -7.34 -2.67 7.23
CA THR A 347 -6.69 -1.35 7.23
C THR A 347 -6.12 -0.97 5.86
N VAL A 348 -5.75 -1.95 5.03
CA VAL A 348 -5.31 -1.66 3.65
C VAL A 348 -6.40 -0.95 2.86
N VAL A 349 -7.64 -1.43 2.94
CA VAL A 349 -8.77 -0.83 2.20
C VAL A 349 -9.07 0.57 2.73
N GLU A 350 -9.06 0.76 4.05
CA GLU A 350 -9.28 2.07 4.68
C GLU A 350 -8.26 3.11 4.19
N VAL A 351 -6.96 2.74 4.18
CA VAL A 351 -5.91 3.65 3.69
C VAL A 351 -6.09 3.93 2.20
N LEU A 352 -6.32 2.91 1.37
CA LEU A 352 -6.53 3.10 -0.08
C LEU A 352 -7.75 3.97 -0.38
N GLN A 353 -8.81 3.88 0.43
CA GLN A 353 -9.99 4.74 0.30
C GLN A 353 -9.67 6.20 0.60
N ASN A 354 -8.83 6.46 1.61
CA ASN A 354 -8.37 7.81 1.92
C ASN A 354 -7.56 8.42 0.76
N TYR A 355 -6.67 7.65 0.12
CA TYR A 355 -5.93 8.11 -1.07
C TYR A 355 -6.78 8.24 -2.34
N SER A 356 -7.98 7.65 -2.34
CA SER A 356 -8.93 7.74 -3.46
C SER A 356 -10.02 8.80 -3.23
N ALA A 357 -10.08 9.39 -2.02
CA ALA A 357 -11.03 10.43 -1.66
C ALA A 357 -10.69 11.76 -2.36
N GLY A 358 -11.70 12.63 -2.50
CA GLY A 358 -11.50 14.00 -2.98
C GLY A 358 -10.69 14.82 -1.97
N SER A 359 -9.98 15.84 -2.46
CA SER A 359 -9.24 16.74 -1.59
C SER A 359 -10.20 17.51 -0.67
N LEU A 360 -9.95 17.48 0.65
CA LEU A 360 -10.70 18.30 1.60
C LEU A 360 -10.41 19.80 1.44
N ARG A 361 -9.38 20.19 0.66
CA ARG A 361 -9.17 21.60 0.29
C ARG A 361 -10.34 22.15 -0.53
N ALA A 362 -10.99 21.30 -1.33
CA ALA A 362 -12.21 21.67 -2.03
C ALA A 362 -13.33 22.12 -1.08
N VAL A 363 -13.33 21.66 0.18
CA VAL A 363 -14.29 22.08 1.21
C VAL A 363 -14.00 23.49 1.74
N ARG A 364 -12.75 23.97 1.64
CA ARG A 364 -12.36 25.35 1.99
C ARG A 364 -12.52 26.34 0.83
N GLY A 365 -13.06 25.92 -0.30
CA GLY A 365 -13.17 26.74 -1.50
C GLY A 365 -11.86 26.90 -2.27
N ASP A 366 -10.81 26.14 -1.94
CA ASP A 366 -9.63 26.03 -2.81
C ASP A 366 -10.06 25.34 -4.10
N ALA A 367 -9.93 26.05 -5.22
CA ALA A 367 -10.43 25.65 -6.53
C ALA A 367 -10.01 24.22 -6.93
N PRO A 368 -10.97 23.33 -7.25
CA PRO A 368 -10.77 22.15 -8.07
C PRO A 368 -9.85 22.38 -9.28
N ASP A 369 -9.10 21.33 -9.65
CA ASP A 369 -8.15 21.36 -10.78
C ASP A 369 -8.81 21.64 -12.15
N LEU A 370 -10.13 21.43 -12.23
CA LEU A 370 -10.99 21.68 -13.38
C LEU A 370 -12.07 22.71 -13.02
N PRO A 371 -12.34 23.69 -13.89
CA PRO A 371 -13.37 24.69 -13.62
C PRO A 371 -14.78 24.09 -13.62
N TRP A 372 -15.71 24.71 -12.88
CA TRP A 372 -17.13 24.32 -12.80
C TRP A 372 -18.03 25.55 -12.63
N LEU A 373 -19.33 25.37 -12.84
CA LEU A 373 -20.35 26.40 -12.63
C LEU A 373 -21.08 26.18 -11.29
N GLY A 374 -21.28 27.26 -10.55
CA GLY A 374 -22.21 27.34 -9.42
C GLY A 374 -23.44 28.15 -9.81
N LEU A 375 -24.60 27.78 -9.27
CA LEU A 375 -25.86 28.49 -9.44
C LEU A 375 -26.29 29.12 -8.12
N ASP A 376 -26.82 30.33 -8.20
CA ASP A 376 -27.50 31.05 -7.14
C ASP A 376 -28.97 31.19 -7.55
N LEU A 377 -29.78 30.24 -7.08
CA LEU A 377 -31.19 30.07 -7.39
C LEU A 377 -31.88 29.41 -6.21
N GLU A 378 -33.03 29.94 -5.81
CA GLU A 378 -33.88 29.36 -4.76
C GLU A 378 -34.58 28.08 -5.26
N GLU A 379 -34.70 27.06 -4.40
CA GLU A 379 -35.40 25.80 -4.73
C GLU A 379 -36.89 26.01 -5.07
N ALA A 380 -37.50 27.07 -4.52
CA ALA A 380 -38.87 27.47 -4.78
C ALA A 380 -38.96 28.98 -5.05
N VAL A 381 -39.57 29.33 -6.18
CA VAL A 381 -39.72 30.73 -6.63
C VAL A 381 -41.20 31.06 -6.88
N PRO A 382 -41.61 32.34 -6.77
CA PRO A 382 -42.99 32.72 -7.09
C PRO A 382 -43.30 32.54 -8.59
N ALA A 383 -44.36 31.79 -8.90
CA ALA A 383 -44.82 31.65 -10.28
C ALA A 383 -45.27 33.00 -10.87
N GLY A 384 -45.04 33.20 -12.17
CA GLY A 384 -45.41 34.39 -12.92
C GLY A 384 -44.51 35.62 -12.69
N SER A 385 -43.58 35.57 -11.73
CA SER A 385 -42.59 36.64 -11.49
C SER A 385 -41.24 36.27 -12.13
N PRO A 386 -40.47 37.22 -12.67
CA PRO A 386 -39.12 36.94 -13.16
C PRO A 386 -38.24 36.31 -12.07
N VAL A 387 -37.44 35.33 -12.48
CA VAL A 387 -36.55 34.57 -11.61
C VAL A 387 -35.12 34.99 -11.92
N GLU A 388 -34.43 35.54 -10.94
CA GLU A 388 -33.02 35.89 -11.06
C GLU A 388 -32.17 34.66 -10.78
N VAL A 389 -31.32 34.30 -11.74
CA VAL A 389 -30.37 33.19 -11.64
C VAL A 389 -28.97 33.78 -11.63
N GLY A 390 -28.27 33.67 -10.51
CA GLY A 390 -26.83 33.93 -10.49
C GLY A 390 -26.05 32.73 -11.01
N VAL A 391 -25.03 32.99 -11.82
CA VAL A 391 -24.10 31.95 -12.30
C VAL A 391 -22.68 32.37 -11.95
N VAL A 392 -21.92 31.49 -11.32
CA VAL A 392 -20.54 31.74 -10.92
C VAL A 392 -19.63 30.71 -11.56
N LEU A 393 -18.59 31.16 -12.26
CA LEU A 393 -17.50 30.31 -12.71
C LEU A 393 -16.48 30.16 -11.58
N HIS A 394 -16.18 28.92 -11.22
CA HIS A 394 -15.16 28.60 -10.25
C HIS A 394 -14.01 27.84 -10.90
N GLY A 395 -12.80 27.96 -10.35
CA GLY A 395 -11.62 27.22 -10.80
C GLY A 395 -10.99 27.68 -12.13
N ALA A 396 -11.47 28.78 -12.71
CA ALA A 396 -10.83 29.49 -13.82
C ALA A 396 -11.15 30.99 -13.76
N ALA A 397 -10.24 31.83 -14.25
CA ALA A 397 -10.53 33.22 -14.56
C ALA A 397 -11.31 33.28 -15.87
N ALA A 398 -12.39 34.05 -15.91
CA ALA A 398 -13.19 34.20 -17.11
C ALA A 398 -12.66 35.39 -17.94
N ASP A 399 -12.29 35.15 -19.18
CA ASP A 399 -11.82 36.19 -20.10
C ASP A 399 -12.98 36.91 -20.81
N GLU A 400 -12.66 37.87 -21.69
CA GLU A 400 -13.64 38.66 -22.44
C GLU A 400 -14.52 37.82 -23.38
N ARG A 401 -14.10 36.60 -23.74
CA ARG A 401 -14.84 35.69 -24.63
C ARG A 401 -15.76 34.77 -23.86
N THR A 402 -15.47 34.54 -22.58
CA THR A 402 -16.27 33.68 -21.71
C THR A 402 -17.67 34.27 -21.52
N SER A 403 -18.69 33.54 -21.97
CA SER A 403 -20.10 33.94 -21.86
C SER A 403 -20.95 32.84 -21.25
N VAL A 404 -22.01 33.25 -20.56
CA VAL A 404 -22.96 32.35 -19.89
C VAL A 404 -24.33 32.51 -20.52
N ARG A 405 -25.05 31.40 -20.65
CA ARG A 405 -26.47 31.37 -21.02
C ARG A 405 -27.24 30.37 -20.17
N VAL A 406 -28.52 30.63 -19.95
CA VAL A 406 -29.42 29.78 -19.18
C VAL A 406 -30.66 29.46 -20.00
N ARG A 407 -31.21 28.25 -19.83
CA ARG A 407 -32.47 27.83 -20.43
C ARG A 407 -33.29 27.07 -19.41
N VAL A 408 -34.59 27.34 -19.34
CA VAL A 408 -35.51 26.64 -18.44
C VAL A 408 -36.57 25.88 -19.26
N ARG A 409 -36.95 24.68 -18.81
CA ARG A 409 -38.02 23.85 -19.38
C ARG A 409 -38.87 23.29 -18.26
N ALA A 410 -40.19 23.35 -18.38
CA ALA A 410 -41.08 22.64 -17.48
C ALA A 410 -40.88 21.12 -17.62
N GLU A 411 -40.93 20.40 -16.50
CA GLU A 411 -40.79 18.93 -16.48
C GLU A 411 -41.90 18.24 -17.29
N ASP A 412 -43.10 18.82 -17.32
CA ASP A 412 -44.23 18.34 -18.12
C ASP A 412 -44.14 18.72 -19.62
N GLY A 413 -43.11 19.47 -20.01
CA GLY A 413 -42.87 19.93 -21.38
C GLY A 413 -43.84 21.03 -21.86
N THR A 414 -44.67 21.59 -20.98
CA THR A 414 -45.71 22.56 -21.35
C THR A 414 -45.21 24.00 -21.45
N ASP A 415 -44.03 24.30 -20.90
CA ASP A 415 -43.46 25.65 -20.82
C ASP A 415 -41.93 25.61 -20.91
N GLY A 416 -41.34 26.76 -21.20
CA GLY A 416 -39.90 26.97 -21.14
C GLY A 416 -39.40 28.12 -21.99
N THR A 417 -38.12 28.42 -21.84
CA THR A 417 -37.46 29.56 -22.48
C THR A 417 -36.54 29.11 -23.61
N ASP A 418 -36.21 30.02 -24.52
CA ASP A 418 -34.99 29.87 -25.30
C ASP A 418 -33.76 30.10 -24.41
N TRP A 419 -32.56 29.97 -24.98
CA TRP A 419 -31.34 30.34 -24.28
C TRP A 419 -31.31 31.85 -24.02
N ILE A 420 -31.23 32.22 -22.75
CA ILE A 420 -31.15 33.61 -22.28
C ILE A 420 -29.68 33.89 -21.94
N ALA A 421 -29.10 34.91 -22.56
CA ALA A 421 -27.73 35.31 -22.29
C ALA A 421 -27.63 35.97 -20.90
N GLY A 422 -26.58 35.62 -20.15
CA GLY A 422 -26.28 36.22 -18.86
C GLY A 422 -25.50 37.51 -18.98
N ALA A 423 -25.89 38.51 -18.18
CA ALA A 423 -25.14 39.74 -18.02
C ALA A 423 -24.00 39.52 -17.03
N ARG A 424 -22.75 39.79 -17.44
CA ARG A 424 -21.59 39.68 -16.54
C ARG A 424 -21.65 40.81 -15.50
N VAL A 425 -21.66 40.45 -14.22
CA VAL A 425 -21.74 41.39 -13.09
C VAL A 425 -20.43 41.49 -12.30
N ALA A 426 -19.52 40.52 -12.44
CA ALA A 426 -18.16 40.56 -11.90
C ALA A 426 -17.23 39.64 -12.73
N GLU A 427 -15.94 39.56 -12.36
CA GLU A 427 -14.90 38.82 -13.10
C GLU A 427 -15.28 37.37 -13.43
N ALA A 428 -16.01 36.68 -12.57
CA ALA A 428 -16.44 35.30 -12.82
C ALA A 428 -17.91 35.09 -12.44
N ARG A 429 -18.74 36.14 -12.55
CA ARG A 429 -20.15 36.10 -12.12
C ARG A 429 -21.05 36.73 -13.16
N TRP A 430 -22.16 36.06 -13.42
CA TRP A 430 -23.23 36.51 -14.32
C TRP A 430 -24.57 36.47 -13.58
N ARG A 431 -25.52 37.29 -14.04
CA ARG A 431 -26.94 37.14 -13.71
C ARG A 431 -27.74 36.93 -14.97
N VAL A 432 -28.76 36.09 -14.86
CA VAL A 432 -29.74 35.85 -15.91
C VAL A 432 -31.13 36.05 -15.33
N SER A 433 -31.92 36.92 -15.95
CA SER A 433 -33.32 37.12 -15.58
C SER A 433 -34.18 36.20 -16.46
N VAL A 434 -34.72 35.14 -15.85
CA VAL A 434 -35.64 34.21 -16.50
C VAL A 434 -37.06 34.79 -16.39
N PRO A 435 -37.84 34.89 -17.49
CA PRO A 435 -39.22 35.34 -17.45
C PRO A 435 -40.09 34.54 -16.49
N GLY A 436 -41.21 35.12 -16.05
CA GLY A 436 -42.14 34.49 -15.13
C GLY A 436 -42.64 33.12 -15.62
N LEU A 437 -42.44 32.10 -14.80
CA LEU A 437 -42.75 30.70 -15.13
C LEU A 437 -44.11 30.29 -14.57
N ARG A 438 -44.78 29.35 -15.23
CA ARG A 438 -46.02 28.75 -14.71
C ARG A 438 -45.76 27.92 -13.44
N PRO A 439 -46.75 27.74 -12.56
CA PRO A 439 -46.61 26.84 -11.42
C PRO A 439 -46.25 25.41 -11.86
N GLY A 440 -45.28 24.79 -11.19
CA GLY A 440 -44.80 23.45 -11.55
C GLY A 440 -43.31 23.25 -11.28
N VAL A 441 -42.79 22.08 -11.63
CA VAL A 441 -41.36 21.74 -11.55
C VAL A 441 -40.68 22.09 -12.87
N HIS A 442 -39.52 22.74 -12.79
CA HIS A 442 -38.76 23.22 -13.93
C HIS A 442 -37.32 22.72 -13.88
N HIS A 443 -36.81 22.33 -15.04
CA HIS A 443 -35.40 22.03 -15.28
C HIS A 443 -34.69 23.24 -15.84
N LEU A 444 -33.66 23.69 -15.14
CA LEU A 444 -32.75 24.73 -15.60
C LEU A 444 -31.46 24.11 -16.13
N VAL A 445 -30.97 24.65 -17.24
CA VAL A 445 -29.64 24.36 -17.76
C VAL A 445 -28.87 25.67 -17.88
N ALA A 446 -27.74 25.77 -17.20
CA ALA A 446 -26.76 26.83 -17.38
C ALA A 446 -25.56 26.32 -18.17
N GLU A 447 -25.08 27.13 -19.10
CA GLU A 447 -23.95 26.81 -19.95
C GLU A 447 -22.99 27.99 -20.00
N ALA A 448 -21.70 27.70 -19.81
CA ALA A 448 -20.63 28.64 -20.07
C ALA A 448 -19.81 28.15 -21.26
N VAL A 449 -19.55 29.04 -22.21
CA VAL A 449 -18.77 28.75 -23.43
C VAL A 449 -17.53 29.63 -23.47
N GLN A 450 -16.53 29.18 -24.22
CA GLN A 450 -15.19 29.79 -24.29
C GLN A 450 -14.51 29.84 -22.91
N VAL A 451 -14.71 28.82 -22.08
CA VAL A 451 -14.05 28.72 -20.76
C VAL A 451 -12.61 28.28 -20.97
N PRO A 452 -11.60 29.01 -20.45
CA PRO A 452 -10.21 28.60 -20.58
C PRO A 452 -9.98 27.16 -20.09
N ARG A 453 -9.20 26.38 -20.86
CA ARG A 453 -8.80 24.97 -20.62
C ARG A 453 -9.87 23.90 -20.89
N VAL A 454 -11.17 24.21 -20.93
CA VAL A 454 -12.24 23.21 -21.12
C VAL A 454 -13.25 23.55 -22.22
N ASP A 455 -13.18 24.76 -22.79
CA ASP A 455 -14.04 25.32 -23.84
C ASP A 455 -15.52 25.49 -23.44
N GLN A 456 -16.14 24.47 -22.86
CA GLN A 456 -17.55 24.49 -22.48
C GLN A 456 -17.78 23.81 -21.12
N LEU A 457 -18.63 24.42 -20.31
CA LEU A 457 -19.14 23.87 -19.05
C LEU A 457 -20.66 23.93 -19.02
N ARG A 458 -21.27 22.96 -18.35
CA ARG A 458 -22.72 22.86 -18.19
C ARG A 458 -23.08 22.48 -16.76
N CYS A 459 -24.15 23.06 -16.26
CA CYS A 459 -24.77 22.75 -14.98
C CYS A 459 -26.28 22.63 -15.18
N ASP A 460 -26.88 21.59 -14.62
CA ASP A 460 -28.32 21.31 -14.71
C ASP A 460 -28.89 21.31 -13.28
N GLU A 461 -30.06 21.92 -13.09
CA GLU A 461 -30.72 22.09 -11.79
C GLU A 461 -32.24 21.91 -11.90
N VAL A 462 -32.91 21.56 -10.79
CA VAL A 462 -34.37 21.42 -10.72
C VAL A 462 -34.93 22.32 -9.62
N PHE A 463 -35.96 23.10 -9.93
CA PHE A 463 -36.62 23.99 -8.96
C PHE A 463 -38.13 24.07 -9.20
N GLY A 464 -38.88 24.51 -8.19
CA GLY A 464 -40.33 24.68 -8.25
C GLY A 464 -40.74 26.13 -8.44
N ALA A 465 -41.64 26.40 -9.37
CA ALA A 465 -42.40 27.65 -9.40
C ALA A 465 -43.73 27.44 -8.66
N VAL A 466 -44.00 28.25 -7.65
CA VAL A 466 -45.17 28.10 -6.76
C VAL A 466 -46.15 29.24 -7.01
N GLY A 467 -47.38 28.89 -7.40
CA GLY A 467 -48.46 29.87 -7.57
C GLY A 467 -48.96 30.41 -6.23
N ALA A 468 -49.38 31.67 -6.21
CA ALA A 468 -50.11 32.25 -5.08
C ALA A 468 -51.53 31.63 -5.03
N GLY A 469 -51.64 30.42 -4.49
CA GLY A 469 -52.91 29.70 -4.49
C GLY A 469 -52.80 28.22 -4.12
N ALA A 470 -52.22 27.92 -2.96
CA ALA A 470 -52.48 26.68 -2.25
C ALA A 470 -52.42 26.96 -0.75
N ARG A 471 -53.59 27.20 -0.15
CA ARG A 471 -53.81 26.90 1.27
C ARG A 471 -54.23 25.44 1.38
#